data_AF-A0A8X8DLG0-F1
#
_entry.id   AF-A0A8X8DLG0-F1
#
_cell.length_a   1.000
_cell.length_b   1.000
_cell.length_c   1.000
_cell.angle_alpha   90.00
_cell.angle_beta   90.00
_cell.angle_gamma   90.00
#
_symmetry.space_group_name_H-M   'P 1'
#
loop_
_entity.id
_entity.type
_entity.pdbx_description
1 polymer ?
#
loop_
_entity_poly.entity_id
_entity_poly.type
_entity_poly.pdbx_seq_one_letter_code
_entity_poly.pdbx_strand_id
1 'polypeptide(L)'
;MLKSLSYNLGEDCPVFENLFEFCQIYAGGTIDAAHRLNNQLCDIAINWAGGLHHAKKCGASGFCYINDLVLGILELLKHHARVLVMTVSFHKYGDMFFPGTGDVKIISKVVETYQPGAIVLQCGADSLAGDRLGCFNLSIDGAYLIGMQNVLGVLLDTELPNEIPENEYIKYFAPDYSLKSPGGLMENLNSKSYLSTIKMQVLENLRCIQHAPSVQMQEVPPDFYIPDFDEDEQNPDERMDQHTQDKQIQRDDEYYEGDNDNDHADGS
;
A
#
# COMPACT_ATOMS: atom_id res chain seq x y z
N MET A 1 -1.17 -28.62 4.39
CA MET A 1 -0.74 -28.14 5.73
C MET A 1 0.67 -27.54 5.70
N LEU A 2 1.70 -28.23 5.18
CA LEU A 2 3.09 -27.71 5.08
C LEU A 2 3.24 -26.42 4.23
N LYS A 3 2.53 -26.30 3.09
CA LYS A 3 2.53 -25.07 2.25
C LYS A 3 1.83 -23.86 2.90
N SER A 4 0.97 -24.05 3.93
CA SER A 4 0.27 -22.94 4.59
C SER A 4 1.17 -22.22 5.59
N LEU A 5 1.99 -22.99 6.33
CA LEU A 5 2.97 -22.47 7.28
C LEU A 5 4.11 -21.70 6.58
N SER A 6 4.50 -22.09 5.36
CA SER A 6 5.56 -21.37 4.62
C SER A 6 5.18 -19.95 4.22
N TYR A 7 3.89 -19.64 4.17
CA TYR A 7 3.38 -18.30 3.82
C TYR A 7 2.67 -17.60 4.99
N ASN A 8 2.80 -18.12 6.21
CA ASN A 8 2.19 -17.58 7.43
C ASN A 8 0.66 -17.44 7.35
N LEU A 9 0.00 -18.38 6.66
CA LEU A 9 -1.46 -18.50 6.64
C LEU A 9 -1.91 -19.39 7.79
N GLY A 10 -2.79 -18.88 8.66
CA GLY A 10 -3.16 -19.51 9.92
C GLY A 10 -3.83 -18.55 10.89
N GLU A 11 -3.31 -18.46 12.12
CA GLU A 11 -3.92 -17.70 13.24
C GLU A 11 -4.24 -16.25 12.89
N ASP A 12 -3.21 -15.42 12.73
CA ASP A 12 -3.36 -13.97 12.45
C ASP A 12 -3.76 -13.68 10.99
N CYS A 13 -3.73 -14.68 10.12
CA CYS A 13 -4.01 -14.57 8.69
C CYS A 13 -4.86 -15.78 8.25
N PRO A 14 -6.14 -15.85 8.68
CA PRO A 14 -6.98 -17.01 8.46
C PRO A 14 -7.31 -17.22 6.98
N VAL A 15 -7.40 -18.48 6.58
CA VAL A 15 -7.95 -18.84 5.27
C VAL A 15 -9.48 -18.81 5.37
N PHE A 16 -10.12 -18.04 4.49
CA PHE A 16 -11.58 -17.95 4.38
C PHE A 16 -12.03 -18.07 2.92
N GLU A 17 -13.32 -18.35 2.72
CA GLU A 17 -13.92 -18.44 1.39
C GLU A 17 -13.76 -17.12 0.63
N ASN A 18 -13.38 -17.17 -0.64
CA ASN A 18 -13.10 -15.99 -1.47
C ASN A 18 -11.94 -15.10 -0.99
N LEU A 19 -11.00 -15.64 -0.19
CA LEU A 19 -9.78 -14.92 0.23
C LEU A 19 -9.02 -14.30 -0.97
N PHE A 20 -8.91 -15.02 -2.09
CA PHE A 20 -8.21 -14.50 -3.25
C PHE A 20 -8.97 -13.36 -3.92
N GLU A 21 -10.29 -13.47 -4.05
CA GLU A 21 -11.14 -12.39 -4.59
C GLU A 21 -11.09 -11.14 -3.70
N PHE A 22 -11.13 -11.33 -2.37
CA PHE A 22 -10.89 -10.25 -1.41
C PHE A 22 -9.56 -9.55 -1.70
N CYS A 23 -8.48 -10.31 -1.93
CA CYS A 23 -7.17 -9.77 -2.30
C CYS A 23 -7.19 -9.00 -3.63
N GLN A 24 -7.88 -9.53 -4.64
CA GLN A 24 -7.98 -8.91 -5.96
C GLN A 24 -8.71 -7.57 -5.89
N ILE A 25 -9.79 -7.46 -5.11
CA ILE A 25 -10.60 -6.24 -5.02
C ILE A 25 -9.76 -5.09 -4.47
N TYR A 26 -9.12 -5.27 -3.30
CA TYR A 26 -8.39 -4.16 -2.70
C TYR A 26 -7.10 -3.84 -3.46
N ALA A 27 -6.37 -4.86 -3.95
CA ALA A 27 -5.13 -4.64 -4.69
C ALA A 27 -5.40 -4.00 -6.06
N GLY A 28 -6.42 -4.48 -6.77
CA GLY A 28 -6.88 -3.91 -8.02
C GLY A 28 -7.32 -2.46 -7.87
N GLY A 29 -8.07 -2.14 -6.81
CA GLY A 29 -8.45 -0.76 -6.50
C GLY A 29 -7.26 0.18 -6.30
N THR A 30 -6.22 -0.28 -5.61
CA THR A 30 -5.00 0.53 -5.38
C THR A 30 -4.17 0.70 -6.67
N ILE A 31 -4.07 -0.33 -7.51
CA ILE A 31 -3.40 -0.24 -8.81
C ILE A 31 -4.16 0.69 -9.76
N ASP A 32 -5.49 0.57 -9.86
CA ASP A 32 -6.32 1.45 -10.70
C ASP A 32 -6.25 2.91 -10.23
N ALA A 33 -6.25 3.15 -8.92
CA ALA A 33 -6.04 4.47 -8.34
C ALA A 33 -4.70 5.09 -8.76
N ALA A 34 -3.60 4.33 -8.63
CA ALA A 34 -2.28 4.76 -9.06
C ALA A 34 -2.20 5.00 -10.58
N HIS A 35 -2.82 4.12 -11.37
CA HIS A 35 -2.90 4.25 -12.82
C HIS A 35 -3.64 5.54 -13.25
N ARG A 36 -4.76 5.86 -12.59
CA ARG A 36 -5.51 7.11 -12.84
C ARG A 36 -4.71 8.35 -12.50
N LEU A 37 -3.95 8.34 -11.40
CA LEU A 37 -3.04 9.42 -11.02
C LEU A 37 -1.94 9.63 -12.07
N ASN A 38 -1.28 8.55 -12.50
CA ASN A 38 -0.23 8.59 -13.53
C ASN A 38 -0.74 9.19 -14.85
N ASN A 39 -1.98 8.84 -15.23
CA ASN A 39 -2.61 9.32 -16.46
C ASN A 39 -3.34 10.66 -16.29
N GLN A 40 -3.16 11.35 -15.16
CA GLN A 40 -3.75 12.67 -14.89
C GLN A 40 -5.28 12.68 -15.03
N LEU A 41 -5.93 11.54 -14.75
CA LEU A 41 -7.38 11.40 -14.79
C LEU A 41 -8.05 11.90 -13.51
N CYS A 42 -7.28 12.06 -12.44
CA CYS A 42 -7.69 12.63 -11.17
C CYS A 42 -6.49 13.23 -10.44
N ASP A 43 -6.71 14.24 -9.61
CA ASP A 43 -5.69 14.76 -8.70
C ASP A 43 -5.54 13.88 -7.45
N ILE A 44 -6.64 13.23 -7.03
CA ILE A 44 -6.73 12.42 -5.81
C ILE A 44 -7.58 11.19 -6.08
N ALA A 45 -7.06 10.03 -5.67
CA ALA A 45 -7.74 8.74 -5.75
C ALA A 45 -7.82 8.11 -4.35
N ILE A 46 -8.96 7.50 -4.04
CA ILE A 46 -9.24 6.94 -2.71
C ILE A 46 -9.63 5.47 -2.87
N ASN A 47 -9.00 4.60 -2.08
CA ASN A 47 -9.36 3.19 -1.95
C ASN A 47 -9.41 2.80 -0.47
N TRP A 48 -10.62 2.78 0.12
CA TRP A 48 -10.80 2.40 1.52
C TRP A 48 -10.63 0.90 1.78
N ALA A 49 -10.72 0.06 0.74
CA ALA A 49 -10.52 -1.38 0.89
C ALA A 49 -9.02 -1.75 0.99
N GLY A 50 -8.14 -0.87 0.52
CA GLY A 50 -6.69 -1.07 0.49
C GLY A 50 -5.96 -0.57 1.73
N GLY A 51 -4.64 -0.41 1.61
CA GLY A 51 -3.77 0.02 2.70
C GLY A 51 -3.27 -1.11 3.59
N LEU A 52 -3.25 -2.35 3.08
CA LEU A 52 -2.87 -3.56 3.81
C LEU A 52 -1.34 -3.70 3.85
N HIS A 53 -0.71 -2.96 4.76
CA HIS A 53 0.73 -2.71 4.75
C HIS A 53 1.61 -3.77 5.43
N HIS A 54 1.04 -4.78 6.09
CA HIS A 54 1.83 -5.78 6.84
C HIS A 54 2.39 -6.90 5.98
N ALA A 55 1.72 -7.20 4.88
CA ALA A 55 2.08 -8.29 3.98
C ALA A 55 3.54 -8.15 3.50
N LYS A 56 4.25 -9.28 3.47
CA LYS A 56 5.65 -9.39 3.06
C LYS A 56 5.73 -9.97 1.65
N LYS A 57 6.91 -9.88 1.01
CA LYS A 57 7.15 -10.43 -0.33
C LYS A 57 6.75 -11.90 -0.47
N CYS A 58 7.00 -12.70 0.57
CA CYS A 58 6.74 -14.14 0.58
C CYS A 58 5.95 -14.59 1.83
N GLY A 59 5.02 -13.79 2.34
CA GLY A 59 4.20 -14.21 3.49
C GLY A 59 3.18 -13.20 3.96
N ALA A 60 2.05 -13.70 4.46
CA ALA A 60 1.02 -12.92 5.10
C ALA A 60 1.45 -12.47 6.51
N SER A 61 0.91 -11.38 7.01
CA SER A 61 1.20 -10.88 8.37
C SER A 61 0.11 -9.91 8.79
N GLY A 62 -0.30 -9.93 10.06
CA GLY A 62 -1.20 -8.91 10.64
C GLY A 62 -2.45 -8.65 9.79
N PHE A 63 -3.19 -9.71 9.47
CA PHE A 63 -4.38 -9.70 8.61
C PHE A 63 -4.15 -9.28 7.14
N CYS A 64 -2.91 -9.06 6.70
CA CYS A 64 -2.57 -8.63 5.34
C CYS A 64 -1.95 -9.78 4.54
N TYR A 65 -2.50 -10.06 3.34
CA TYR A 65 -2.06 -11.14 2.46
C TYR A 65 -1.24 -10.63 1.27
N ILE A 66 -1.72 -9.59 0.59
CA ILE A 66 -1.04 -8.85 -0.49
C ILE A 66 -0.80 -7.41 -0.03
N ASN A 67 0.42 -6.90 -0.25
CA ASN A 67 0.78 -5.53 0.06
C ASN A 67 0.43 -4.62 -1.12
N ASP A 68 -0.81 -4.13 -1.14
CA ASP A 68 -1.32 -3.30 -2.23
C ASP A 68 -0.65 -1.93 -2.31
N LEU A 69 -0.16 -1.37 -1.19
CA LEU A 69 0.63 -0.14 -1.19
C LEU A 69 1.89 -0.29 -2.03
N VAL A 70 2.62 -1.40 -1.88
CA VAL A 70 3.81 -1.67 -2.70
C VAL A 70 3.44 -1.73 -4.18
N LEU A 71 2.31 -2.37 -4.53
CA LEU A 71 1.86 -2.45 -5.92
C LEU A 71 1.49 -1.06 -6.48
N GLY A 72 0.76 -0.24 -5.72
CA GLY A 72 0.43 1.14 -6.11
C GLY A 72 1.66 2.03 -6.23
N ILE A 73 2.65 1.89 -5.35
CA ILE A 73 3.92 2.62 -5.43
C ILE A 73 4.70 2.23 -6.69
N LEU A 74 4.79 0.93 -6.99
CA LEU A 74 5.46 0.45 -8.21
C LEU A 74 4.76 0.98 -9.48
N GLU A 75 3.43 1.10 -9.47
CA GLU A 75 2.70 1.75 -10.55
C GLU A 75 3.05 3.24 -10.65
N LEU A 76 3.02 3.99 -9.55
CA LEU A 76 3.38 5.42 -9.52
C LEU A 76 4.83 5.69 -9.98
N LEU A 77 5.76 4.80 -9.62
CA LEU A 77 7.17 4.91 -9.99
C LEU A 77 7.42 4.81 -11.51
N LYS A 78 6.44 4.37 -12.30
CA LYS A 78 6.52 4.43 -13.78
C LYS A 78 6.58 5.86 -14.32
N HIS A 79 5.99 6.83 -13.60
CA HIS A 79 5.93 8.24 -14.03
C HIS A 79 6.59 9.21 -13.04
N HIS A 80 6.74 8.82 -11.77
CA HIS A 80 7.26 9.67 -10.71
C HIS A 80 8.58 9.12 -10.18
N ALA A 81 9.68 9.86 -10.38
CA ALA A 81 11.01 9.46 -9.88
C ALA A 81 11.08 9.31 -8.35
N ARG A 82 10.16 9.94 -7.62
CA ARG A 82 10.10 9.95 -6.16
C ARG A 82 8.64 9.87 -5.70
N VAL A 83 8.33 8.88 -4.88
CA VAL A 83 7.00 8.68 -4.28
C VAL A 83 7.16 8.76 -2.76
N LEU A 84 6.45 9.69 -2.12
CA LEU A 84 6.45 9.81 -0.67
C LEU A 84 5.33 8.95 -0.08
N VAL A 85 5.68 8.06 0.84
CA VAL A 85 4.70 7.26 1.58
C VAL A 85 4.58 7.82 2.98
N MET A 86 3.34 8.12 3.38
CA MET A 86 2.98 8.50 4.74
C MET A 86 1.96 7.51 5.28
N THR A 87 2.10 7.13 6.54
CA THR A 87 1.18 6.20 7.20
C THR A 87 0.74 6.79 8.51
N VAL A 88 -0.56 6.80 8.76
CA VAL A 88 -1.09 6.96 10.10
C VAL A 88 -1.79 5.67 10.45
N SER A 89 -1.12 4.83 11.22
CA SER A 89 -1.67 3.58 11.72
C SER A 89 -0.85 3.15 12.94
N PHE A 90 -1.52 2.46 13.86
CA PHE A 90 -1.02 2.02 15.16
C PHE A 90 -0.01 0.87 15.08
N HIS A 91 0.28 0.34 13.89
CA HIS A 91 1.12 -0.85 13.77
C HIS A 91 2.63 -0.55 13.70
N LYS A 92 3.40 -1.37 14.43
CA LYS A 92 4.86 -1.34 14.55
C LYS A 92 5.55 -1.48 13.17
N TYR A 93 6.31 -0.47 12.74
CA TYR A 93 7.31 -0.60 11.67
C TYR A 93 8.72 -0.76 12.29
N GLY A 94 9.20 -2.00 12.42
CA GLY A 94 10.53 -2.29 13.02
C GLY A 94 10.60 -2.02 14.54
N ASP A 95 11.79 -2.08 15.15
CA ASP A 95 11.97 -2.11 16.62
C ASP A 95 11.73 -0.80 17.38
N MET A 96 11.15 0.22 16.75
CA MET A 96 10.85 1.52 17.36
C MET A 96 9.36 1.85 17.25
N PHE A 97 8.79 2.39 18.34
CA PHE A 97 7.38 2.80 18.39
C PHE A 97 7.21 4.16 17.70
N PHE A 98 6.48 4.15 16.57
CA PHE A 98 5.76 5.31 16.00
C PHE A 98 4.37 5.36 16.70
N PRO A 99 3.63 6.47 16.75
CA PRO A 99 3.71 7.74 16.04
C PRO A 99 3.85 8.98 16.96
N GLY A 100 4.87 9.77 16.70
CA GLY A 100 5.02 11.14 17.21
C GLY A 100 5.19 12.17 16.09
N THR A 101 4.77 11.83 14.87
CA THR A 101 4.93 12.70 13.69
C THR A 101 3.57 13.02 13.07
N GLY A 102 3.48 14.20 12.46
CA GLY A 102 2.22 14.85 12.08
C GLY A 102 2.24 16.37 12.32
N ASP A 103 3.30 16.91 12.95
CA ASP A 103 3.51 18.36 12.95
C ASP A 103 3.64 18.83 11.49
N VAL A 104 2.79 19.79 11.09
CA VAL A 104 2.79 20.38 9.74
C VAL A 104 4.20 20.80 9.32
N LYS A 105 5.03 21.29 10.26
CA LYS A 105 6.42 21.68 9.98
C LYS A 105 7.30 20.50 9.59
N ILE A 106 7.04 19.30 10.11
CA ILE A 106 7.77 18.09 9.72
C ILE A 106 7.33 17.70 8.31
N ILE A 107 6.02 17.61 8.06
CA ILE A 107 5.49 17.23 6.74
C ILE A 107 5.96 18.21 5.66
N SER A 108 5.82 19.52 5.90
CA SER A 108 6.32 20.55 4.98
C SER A 108 7.82 20.39 4.73
N LYS A 109 8.62 20.09 5.76
CA LYS A 109 10.06 19.89 5.59
C LYS A 109 10.38 18.61 4.80
N VAL A 110 9.65 17.52 5.03
CA VAL A 110 9.77 16.28 4.26
C VAL A 110 9.48 16.55 2.79
N VAL A 111 8.38 17.23 2.47
CA VAL A 111 8.01 17.56 1.08
C VAL A 111 9.04 18.51 0.45
N GLU A 112 9.50 19.52 1.17
CA GLU A 112 10.53 20.47 0.70
C GLU A 112 11.86 19.77 0.37
N THR A 113 12.30 18.85 1.25
CA THR A 113 13.58 18.16 1.12
C THR A 113 13.51 16.99 0.14
N TYR A 114 12.47 16.18 0.19
CA TYR A 114 12.33 14.98 -0.64
C TYR A 114 11.76 15.27 -2.04
N GLN A 115 10.98 16.35 -2.19
CA GLN A 115 10.36 16.77 -3.45
C GLN A 115 9.67 15.62 -4.20
N PRO A 116 8.69 14.92 -3.60
CA PRO A 116 8.01 13.81 -4.27
C PRO A 116 7.21 14.28 -5.49
N GLY A 117 7.11 13.41 -6.50
CA GLY A 117 6.20 13.58 -7.63
C GLY A 117 4.78 13.06 -7.35
N ALA A 118 4.65 12.12 -6.41
CA ALA A 118 3.37 11.61 -5.93
C ALA A 118 3.44 11.29 -4.42
N ILE A 119 2.30 11.34 -3.73
CA ILE A 119 2.18 11.03 -2.31
C ILE A 119 1.15 9.91 -2.13
N VAL A 120 1.52 8.88 -1.37
CA VAL A 120 0.61 7.81 -0.91
C VAL A 120 0.40 8.00 0.60
N LEU A 121 -0.86 8.17 1.01
CA LEU A 121 -1.23 8.31 2.41
C LEU A 121 -2.09 7.12 2.85
N GLN A 122 -1.54 6.28 3.74
CA GLN A 122 -2.29 5.20 4.38
C GLN A 122 -2.95 5.72 5.66
N CYS A 123 -4.24 5.43 5.79
CA CYS A 123 -5.13 6.02 6.78
C CYS A 123 -5.79 4.97 7.69
N GLY A 124 -5.01 4.20 8.45
CA GLY A 124 -5.53 3.15 9.33
C GLY A 124 -6.32 3.67 10.53
N ALA A 125 -7.63 3.39 10.60
CA ALA A 125 -8.50 3.90 11.67
C ALA A 125 -8.18 3.39 13.10
N ASP A 126 -7.29 2.41 13.22
CA ASP A 126 -6.79 1.83 14.48
C ASP A 126 -6.13 2.83 15.45
N SER A 127 -5.79 4.03 14.96
CA SER A 127 -5.21 5.10 15.77
C SER A 127 -6.27 5.98 16.45
N LEU A 128 -7.56 5.73 16.21
CA LEU A 128 -8.65 6.42 16.87
C LEU A 128 -8.78 6.05 18.36
N ALA A 129 -9.30 7.00 19.13
CA ALA A 129 -9.79 6.76 20.48
C ALA A 129 -10.87 5.67 20.49
N GLY A 130 -10.74 4.70 21.38
CA GLY A 130 -11.71 3.62 21.55
C GLY A 130 -11.57 2.47 20.56
N ASP A 131 -10.53 2.45 19.73
CA ASP A 131 -10.19 1.26 18.94
C ASP A 131 -9.99 0.03 19.83
N ARG A 132 -10.35 -1.16 19.32
CA ARG A 132 -10.29 -2.40 20.09
C ARG A 132 -8.89 -2.93 20.30
N LEU A 133 -7.95 -2.57 19.42
CA LEU A 133 -6.55 -3.02 19.44
C LEU A 133 -5.59 -1.84 19.72
N GLY A 134 -5.93 -0.65 19.22
CA GLY A 134 -5.17 0.58 19.38
C GLY A 134 -5.16 1.11 20.80
N CYS A 135 -4.02 1.68 21.21
CA CYS A 135 -3.90 2.42 22.48
C CYS A 135 -3.67 3.91 22.26
N PHE A 136 -4.27 4.45 21.20
CA PHE A 136 -4.22 5.86 20.86
C PHE A 136 -5.52 6.58 21.27
N ASN A 137 -5.45 7.91 21.35
CA ASN A 137 -6.57 8.75 21.76
C ASN A 137 -6.85 9.87 20.73
N LEU A 138 -6.72 9.57 19.43
CA LEU A 138 -7.05 10.54 18.37
C LEU A 138 -8.57 10.65 18.23
N SER A 139 -9.08 11.88 18.23
CA SER A 139 -10.47 12.14 17.85
C SER A 139 -10.63 12.05 16.34
N ILE A 140 -11.88 11.95 15.87
CA ILE A 140 -12.20 12.03 14.43
C ILE A 140 -11.78 13.37 13.84
N ASP A 141 -11.87 14.46 14.59
CA ASP A 141 -11.36 15.78 14.18
C ASP A 141 -9.83 15.79 14.09
N GLY A 142 -9.14 15.09 14.99
CA GLY A 142 -7.70 14.87 14.90
C GLY A 142 -7.34 14.05 13.67
N ALA A 143 -8.08 12.96 13.43
CA ALA A 143 -7.96 12.08 12.27
C ALA A 143 -8.29 12.80 10.95
N TYR A 144 -9.19 13.78 10.97
CA TYR A 144 -9.53 14.66 9.85
C TYR A 144 -8.32 15.48 9.41
N LEU A 145 -7.62 16.11 10.36
CA LEU A 145 -6.44 16.93 10.08
C LEU A 145 -5.29 16.14 9.45
N ILE A 146 -5.26 14.82 9.68
CA ILE A 146 -4.27 13.90 9.13
C ILE A 146 -4.81 13.06 7.96
N GLY A 147 -6.00 13.38 7.45
CA GLY A 147 -6.54 12.84 6.20
C GLY A 147 -7.19 11.45 6.30
N MET A 148 -7.61 11.00 7.49
CA MET A 148 -7.94 9.58 7.68
C MET A 148 -9.37 9.14 7.42
N GLN A 149 -10.37 10.00 7.65
CA GLN A 149 -11.77 9.52 7.72
C GLN A 149 -12.77 10.39 6.99
N ASN A 150 -12.38 11.60 6.65
CA ASN A 150 -13.24 12.60 6.03
C ASN A 150 -12.50 13.28 4.88
N VAL A 151 -11.71 12.51 4.14
CA VAL A 151 -11.07 12.99 2.92
C VAL A 151 -12.15 13.63 2.03
N LEU A 152 -13.35 13.06 1.92
CA LEU A 152 -14.47 13.71 1.20
C LEU A 152 -14.84 15.11 1.73
N GLY A 153 -14.96 15.32 3.05
CA GLY A 153 -15.23 16.66 3.60
C GLY A 153 -14.06 17.63 3.41
N VAL A 154 -12.82 17.17 3.56
CA VAL A 154 -11.60 17.96 3.31
C VAL A 154 -11.46 18.32 1.82
N LEU A 155 -11.67 17.35 0.94
CA LEU A 155 -11.52 17.50 -0.51
C LEU A 155 -12.64 18.34 -1.11
N LEU A 156 -13.84 18.24 -0.56
CA LEU A 156 -14.99 19.03 -0.98
C LEU A 156 -15.13 20.35 -0.23
N ASP A 157 -14.16 20.69 0.65
CA ASP A 157 -14.17 21.89 1.49
C ASP A 157 -15.52 22.09 2.19
N THR A 158 -16.09 21.00 2.72
CA THR A 158 -17.45 20.94 3.25
C THR A 158 -17.43 20.38 4.67
N GLU A 159 -17.99 21.15 5.60
CA GLU A 159 -18.21 20.68 6.98
C GLU A 159 -19.37 19.68 7.01
N LEU A 160 -19.11 18.47 7.50
CA LEU A 160 -20.13 17.45 7.64
C LEU A 160 -20.91 17.65 8.96
N PRO A 161 -22.24 17.45 8.94
CA PRO A 161 -23.03 17.49 10.16
C PRO A 161 -22.59 16.37 11.12
N ASN A 162 -22.67 16.64 12.43
CA ASN A 162 -22.36 15.64 13.44
C ASN A 162 -23.45 14.56 13.56
N GLU A 163 -24.67 14.83 13.08
CA GLU A 163 -25.76 13.87 13.07
C GLU A 163 -25.60 12.92 11.88
N ILE A 164 -25.69 11.61 12.13
CA ILE A 164 -25.58 10.61 11.08
C ILE A 164 -26.92 10.48 10.34
N PRO A 165 -26.95 10.65 9.01
CA PRO A 165 -28.16 10.45 8.22
C PRO A 165 -28.70 9.01 8.34
N GLU A 166 -30.02 8.84 8.21
CA GLU A 166 -30.63 7.50 8.21
C GLU A 166 -29.99 6.60 7.15
N ASN A 167 -29.63 5.39 7.56
CA ASN A 167 -29.05 4.36 6.70
C ASN A 167 -29.28 2.96 7.31
N GLU A 168 -29.00 1.92 6.52
CA GLU A 168 -29.19 0.51 6.91
C GLU A 168 -28.43 0.13 8.20
N TYR A 169 -27.31 0.80 8.46
CA TYR A 169 -26.40 0.53 9.57
C TYR A 169 -26.52 1.54 10.72
N ILE A 170 -27.53 2.42 10.73
CA ILE A 170 -27.67 3.50 11.73
C ILE A 170 -27.64 2.99 13.19
N LYS A 171 -28.12 1.76 13.42
CA LYS A 171 -28.15 1.12 14.74
C LYS A 171 -26.77 0.88 15.33
N TYR A 172 -25.71 0.80 14.52
CA TYR A 172 -24.33 0.65 14.99
C TYR A 172 -23.79 1.92 15.66
N PHE A 173 -24.43 3.07 15.43
CA PHE A 173 -24.05 4.35 16.02
C PHE A 173 -24.85 4.70 17.27
N ALA A 174 -25.70 3.80 17.75
CA ALA A 174 -26.40 3.97 19.01
C ALA A 174 -25.40 4.05 20.20
N PRO A 175 -25.73 4.77 21.29
CA PRO A 175 -27.00 5.46 21.51
C PRO A 175 -27.05 6.89 20.95
N ASP A 176 -25.91 7.47 20.58
CA ASP A 176 -25.79 8.91 20.34
C ASP A 176 -26.07 9.30 18.87
N TYR A 177 -25.96 8.34 17.94
CA TYR A 177 -26.16 8.51 16.49
C TYR A 177 -25.32 9.67 15.91
N SER A 178 -24.16 9.91 16.51
CA SER A 178 -23.26 11.00 16.15
C SER A 178 -22.02 10.50 15.42
N LEU A 179 -21.54 11.30 14.47
CA LEU A 179 -20.31 11.06 13.74
C LEU A 179 -19.11 11.15 14.68
N LYS A 180 -19.08 12.14 15.59
CA LYS A 180 -17.99 12.31 16.56
C LYS A 180 -18.18 11.40 17.76
N SER A 181 -17.14 10.62 18.08
CA SER A 181 -17.08 9.86 19.32
C SER A 181 -16.65 10.74 20.49
N PRO A 182 -17.24 10.59 21.69
CA PRO A 182 -16.66 11.19 22.89
C PRO A 182 -15.22 10.68 23.07
N GLY A 183 -14.28 11.60 23.26
CA GLY A 183 -12.86 11.27 23.42
C GLY A 183 -12.64 10.38 24.65
N GLY A 184 -11.65 9.48 24.55
CA GLY A 184 -11.31 8.59 25.67
C GLY A 184 -10.64 9.35 26.82
N LEU A 185 -10.84 8.88 28.05
CA LEU A 185 -10.13 9.35 29.25
C LEU A 185 -8.69 8.80 29.35
N MET A 186 -8.09 8.45 28.21
CA MET A 186 -6.76 7.86 28.17
C MET A 186 -5.70 8.92 28.52
N GLU A 187 -4.85 8.61 29.50
CA GLU A 187 -3.73 9.47 29.87
C GLU A 187 -2.74 9.58 28.71
N ASN A 188 -2.38 10.80 28.34
CA ASN A 188 -1.34 11.03 27.35
C ASN A 188 0.05 10.88 27.98
N LEU A 189 0.69 9.73 27.73
CA LEU A 189 2.04 9.44 28.20
C LEU A 189 3.15 10.15 27.39
N ASN A 190 2.78 10.86 26.32
CA ASN A 190 3.71 11.61 25.49
C ASN A 190 3.95 13.01 26.06
N SER A 191 5.01 13.16 26.86
CA SER A 191 5.41 14.48 27.36
C SER A 191 5.84 15.42 26.23
N LYS A 192 5.65 16.74 26.41
CA LYS A 192 6.07 17.75 25.42
C LYS A 192 7.57 17.72 25.13
N SER A 193 8.39 17.43 26.15
CA SER A 193 9.85 17.30 26.00
C SER A 193 10.21 16.07 25.16
N TYR A 194 9.58 14.92 25.43
CA TYR A 194 9.74 13.70 24.62
C TYR A 194 9.44 13.94 23.14
N LEU A 195 8.27 14.53 22.84
CA LEU A 195 7.88 14.86 21.46
C LEU A 195 8.84 15.87 20.81
N SER A 196 9.32 16.85 21.56
CA SER A 196 10.28 17.84 21.06
C SER A 196 11.62 17.19 20.70
N THR A 197 12.10 16.24 21.51
CA THR A 197 13.33 15.48 21.23
C THR A 197 13.19 14.65 19.96
N ILE A 198 12.08 13.92 19.78
CA ILE A 198 11.81 13.15 18.55
C ILE A 198 11.76 14.08 17.34
N LYS A 199 11.05 15.21 17.44
CA LYS A 199 10.97 16.19 16.36
C LYS A 199 12.35 16.71 15.96
N MET A 200 13.22 17.03 16.91
CA MET A 200 14.58 17.47 16.59
C MET A 200 15.37 16.37 15.88
N GLN A 201 15.28 15.12 16.34
CA GLN A 201 15.95 13.99 15.69
C GLN A 201 15.47 13.79 14.25
N VAL A 202 14.17 13.85 14.01
CA VAL A 202 13.59 13.74 12.66
C VAL A 202 14.10 14.87 11.78
N LEU A 203 14.08 16.11 12.26
CA LEU A 203 14.56 17.27 11.50
C LEU A 203 16.06 17.18 11.19
N GLU A 204 16.87 16.64 12.10
CA GLU A 204 18.30 16.44 11.86
C GLU A 204 18.53 15.33 10.81
N ASN A 205 17.79 14.22 10.90
CA ASN A 205 17.86 13.17 9.88
C ASN A 205 17.49 13.69 8.49
N LEU A 206 16.46 14.57 8.40
CA LEU A 206 16.07 15.18 7.14
C LEU A 206 17.18 16.06 6.54
N ARG A 207 18.02 16.72 7.37
CA ARG A 207 19.16 17.50 6.88
C ARG A 207 20.22 16.64 6.19
N CYS A 208 20.32 15.36 6.57
CA CYS A 208 21.26 14.42 5.99
C CYS A 208 20.80 13.83 4.65
N ILE A 209 19.53 14.03 4.27
CA ILE A 209 19.03 13.61 2.96
C ILE A 209 19.60 14.56 1.91
N GLN A 210 20.38 14.01 0.97
CA GLN A 210 20.89 14.79 -0.16
C GLN A 210 19.70 15.36 -0.93
N HIS A 211 19.72 16.68 -1.15
CA HIS A 211 18.82 17.30 -2.10
C HIS A 211 19.24 16.78 -3.48
N ALA A 212 18.38 16.00 -4.14
CA ALA A 212 18.64 15.62 -5.52
C ALA A 212 18.58 16.91 -6.35
N PRO A 213 19.66 17.33 -7.04
CA PRO A 213 19.54 18.42 -8.00
C PRO A 213 18.47 18.03 -9.01
N SER A 214 17.68 19.00 -9.47
CA SER A 214 16.60 18.78 -10.45
C SER A 214 17.16 18.18 -11.74
N VAL A 215 17.31 16.85 -11.78
CA VAL A 215 17.58 16.11 -13.00
C VAL A 215 16.30 16.22 -13.82
N GLN A 216 16.37 16.90 -14.96
CA GLN A 216 15.27 16.95 -15.91
C GLN A 216 14.81 15.53 -16.20
N MET A 217 13.49 15.33 -16.31
CA MET A 217 12.95 14.06 -16.80
C MET A 217 13.58 13.77 -18.17
N GLN A 218 14.36 12.70 -18.22
CA GLN A 218 14.72 12.06 -19.48
C GLN A 218 13.62 11.04 -19.78
N GLU A 219 13.15 11.03 -21.03
CA GLU A 219 12.30 9.94 -21.50
C GLU A 219 13.07 8.63 -21.28
N VAL A 220 12.38 7.66 -20.67
CA VAL A 220 12.89 6.30 -20.54
C VAL A 220 13.16 5.82 -21.97
N PRO A 221 14.41 5.47 -22.32
CA PRO A 221 14.68 4.85 -23.61
C PRO A 221 13.75 3.63 -23.73
N PRO A 222 13.09 3.41 -24.88
CA PRO A 222 12.31 2.19 -25.09
C PRO A 222 13.18 1.01 -24.66
N ASP A 223 12.62 0.12 -23.83
CA ASP A 223 13.33 -1.05 -23.34
C ASP A 223 14.14 -1.68 -24.47
N PHE A 224 15.42 -1.97 -24.21
CA PHE A 224 16.26 -2.71 -25.13
C PHE A 224 15.45 -3.90 -25.64
N TYR A 225 15.30 -4.02 -26.95
CA TYR A 225 14.84 -5.24 -27.60
C TYR A 225 15.62 -6.39 -26.96
N ILE A 226 14.95 -7.16 -26.11
CA ILE A 226 15.41 -8.48 -25.72
C ILE A 226 15.18 -9.30 -27.00
N PRO A 227 16.23 -9.74 -27.71
CA PRO A 227 16.03 -10.60 -28.87
C PRO A 227 15.21 -11.80 -28.40
N ASP A 228 14.22 -12.21 -29.20
CA ASP A 228 13.53 -13.47 -28.98
C ASP A 228 14.60 -14.56 -28.81
N PHE A 229 14.67 -15.15 -27.62
CA PHE A 229 15.62 -16.20 -27.30
C PHE A 229 15.15 -17.47 -27.99
N ASP A 230 15.80 -17.87 -29.09
CA ASP A 230 15.64 -19.21 -29.66
C ASP A 230 16.13 -20.24 -28.63
N GLU A 231 15.21 -21.07 -28.13
CA GLU A 231 15.52 -22.12 -27.14
C GLU A 231 16.49 -23.19 -27.67
N ASP A 232 16.67 -23.26 -29.00
CA ASP A 232 17.47 -24.29 -29.69
C ASP A 232 18.99 -24.06 -29.64
N GLU A 233 19.48 -22.91 -29.12
CA GLU A 233 20.92 -22.58 -29.08
C GLU A 233 21.59 -22.79 -27.70
N GLN A 234 20.91 -23.35 -26.69
CA GLN A 234 21.49 -23.49 -25.35
C GLN A 234 22.51 -24.64 -25.24
N ASN A 235 23.73 -24.31 -24.82
CA ASN A 235 24.77 -25.27 -24.45
C ASN A 235 24.46 -25.89 -23.07
N PRO A 236 24.24 -27.21 -22.95
CA PRO A 236 23.80 -27.85 -21.71
C PRO A 236 24.79 -27.76 -20.53
N ASP A 237 26.03 -27.34 -20.77
CA ASP A 237 27.06 -27.19 -19.74
C ASP A 237 27.22 -25.75 -19.20
N GLU A 238 26.47 -24.78 -19.71
CA GLU A 238 26.48 -23.40 -19.20
C GLU A 238 25.41 -23.18 -18.13
N ARG A 239 25.84 -22.70 -16.96
CA ARG A 239 24.95 -22.48 -15.83
C ARG A 239 24.14 -21.20 -16.05
N MET A 240 22.83 -21.35 -16.31
CA MET A 240 21.90 -20.23 -16.50
C MET A 240 21.68 -19.40 -15.22
N ASP A 241 21.42 -18.11 -15.39
CA ASP A 241 21.06 -17.21 -14.30
C ASP A 241 19.70 -17.58 -13.67
N GLN A 242 19.59 -17.38 -12.36
CA GLN A 242 18.41 -17.80 -11.58
C GLN A 242 17.13 -17.07 -12.01
N HIS A 243 17.25 -15.86 -12.58
CA HIS A 243 16.11 -15.14 -13.13
C HIS A 243 15.49 -15.83 -14.36
N THR A 244 16.29 -16.57 -15.13
CA THR A 244 15.83 -17.28 -16.33
C THR A 244 15.18 -18.61 -15.97
N GLN A 245 15.68 -19.31 -14.94
CA GLN A 245 15.04 -20.51 -14.40
C GLN A 245 13.65 -20.25 -13.84
N ASP A 246 13.44 -19.11 -13.18
CA ASP A 246 12.15 -18.75 -12.60
C ASP A 246 11.07 -18.47 -13.67
N LYS A 247 11.46 -18.18 -14.92
CA LYS A 247 10.53 -17.98 -16.05
C LYS A 247 10.10 -19.28 -16.73
N GLN A 248 10.88 -20.36 -16.60
CA GLN A 248 10.63 -21.65 -17.25
C GLN A 248 9.81 -22.63 -16.40
N ILE A 249 9.18 -22.19 -15.31
CA ILE A 249 8.29 -23.05 -14.53
C ILE A 249 7.00 -23.29 -15.35
N GLN A 250 7.02 -24.33 -16.20
CA GLN A 250 5.81 -24.91 -16.77
C GLN A 250 4.95 -25.48 -15.62
N ARG A 251 3.67 -25.13 -15.63
CA ARG A 251 2.69 -25.67 -14.68
C ARG A 251 2.27 -27.06 -15.17
N ASP A 252 2.21 -28.04 -14.28
CA ASP A 252 1.83 -29.43 -14.56
C ASP A 252 0.37 -29.62 -15.03
N ASP A 253 -0.36 -28.52 -15.31
CA ASP A 253 -1.80 -28.50 -15.48
C ASP A 253 -2.25 -28.28 -16.95
N GLU A 254 -1.32 -28.00 -17.88
CA GLU A 254 -1.65 -27.77 -19.30
C GLU A 254 -1.67 -29.09 -20.09
N TYR A 255 -2.84 -29.73 -20.14
CA TYR A 255 -3.14 -30.75 -21.15
C TYR A 255 -3.30 -30.05 -22.51
N TYR A 256 -2.23 -30.00 -23.31
CA TYR A 256 -2.35 -29.72 -24.74
C TYR A 256 -2.93 -30.96 -25.44
N GLU A 257 -4.18 -30.87 -25.91
CA GLU A 257 -4.66 -31.72 -26.99
C GLU A 257 -4.03 -31.22 -28.29
N GLY A 258 -3.06 -31.97 -28.81
CA GLY A 258 -2.37 -31.62 -30.05
C GLY A 258 -3.26 -31.77 -31.29
N ASP A 259 -3.26 -30.75 -32.14
CA ASP A 259 -3.83 -30.79 -33.49
C ASP A 259 -3.09 -31.85 -34.32
N ASN A 260 -3.73 -33.01 -34.45
CA ASN A 260 -3.28 -34.12 -35.29
C ASN A 260 -3.98 -34.01 -36.66
N ASP A 261 -3.59 -33.02 -37.46
CA ASP A 261 -3.98 -32.94 -38.88
C ASP A 261 -3.00 -33.79 -39.69
N ASN A 262 -3.40 -35.04 -39.94
CA ASN A 262 -2.60 -36.04 -40.62
C ASN A 262 -2.93 -36.06 -42.12
N ASP A 263 -2.41 -35.10 -42.87
CA ASP A 263 -2.46 -35.11 -44.34
C ASP A 263 -1.29 -35.91 -44.92
N HIS A 264 -1.54 -37.20 -45.14
CA HIS A 264 -0.68 -38.07 -45.93
C HIS A 264 -0.70 -37.68 -47.41
N ALA A 265 0.46 -37.27 -47.94
CA ALA A 265 0.75 -37.34 -49.37
C ALA A 265 1.96 -38.28 -49.56
N ASP A 266 1.69 -39.53 -49.94
CA ASP A 266 2.72 -40.45 -50.42
C ASP A 266 2.52 -40.67 -51.91
N GLY A 267 3.61 -40.52 -52.66
CA GLY A 267 3.62 -40.59 -54.12
C GLY A 267 4.97 -41.01 -54.63
N SER A 268 5.18 -42.33 -54.73
CA SER A 268 5.70 -43.07 -55.91
C SER A 268 5.97 -44.53 -55.54
#